data_AF-A0A9Q3H463-F1
#
_entry.id   AF-A0A9Q3H463-F1
#
_cell.length_a   1.000
_cell.length_b   1.000
_cell.length_c   1.000
_cell.angle_alpha   90.00
_cell.angle_beta   90.00
_cell.angle_gamma   90.00
#
_symmetry.space_group_name_H-M   'P 1'
#
loop_
_entity.id
_entity.type
_entity.pdbx_description
1 polymer ?
#
loop_
_entity_poly.entity_id
_entity_poly.type
_entity_poly.pdbx_seq_one_letter_code
_entity_poly.pdbx_strand_id
1 'polypeptide(L)'
;MKASDSLDSTKAYDLRGFIQSCQLIFHNDTENFFSDRKKLFYSTSFLTGRPGKWIEPYLSNISNEYPSYILNNWQLFETQLFTLLGEPNKVRKAEQELDNIRMKESGQVSL
;
A
#
# COMPACT_ATOMS: atom_id res chain seq x y z
N MET A 1 12.29 10.75 -17.43
CA MET A 1 11.38 10.45 -16.30
C MET A 1 12.11 9.51 -15.36
N LYS A 2 12.40 9.94 -14.14
CA LYS A 2 13.10 9.12 -13.14
C LYS A 2 12.07 8.13 -12.59
N ALA A 3 12.29 6.84 -12.84
CA ALA A 3 11.46 5.79 -12.25
C ALA A 3 11.62 5.88 -10.73
N SER A 4 10.55 6.28 -10.05
CA SER A 4 10.49 6.25 -8.59
C SER A 4 10.81 4.83 -8.11
N ASP A 5 11.69 4.74 -7.12
CA ASP A 5 12.20 3.52 -6.52
C ASP A 5 11.20 2.37 -6.57
N SER A 6 11.55 1.33 -7.33
CA SER A 6 10.84 0.06 -7.35
C SER A 6 10.72 -0.45 -5.91
N LEU A 7 9.49 -0.78 -5.50
CA LEU A 7 9.13 -1.18 -4.15
C LEU A 7 9.79 -2.53 -3.79
N ASP A 8 11.04 -2.47 -3.34
CA ASP A 8 11.87 -3.65 -3.05
C ASP A 8 11.35 -4.40 -1.81
N SER A 9 11.09 -5.68 -2.02
CA SER A 9 10.42 -6.64 -1.13
C SER A 9 11.11 -6.96 0.21
N THR A 10 12.18 -6.23 0.55
CA THR A 10 12.98 -6.42 1.78
C THR A 10 12.88 -5.28 2.79
N LYS A 11 12.21 -4.17 2.45
CA LYS A 11 11.89 -3.09 3.39
C LYS A 11 10.44 -3.24 3.84
N ALA A 12 10.15 -2.91 5.10
CA ALA A 12 8.76 -2.72 5.54
C ALA A 12 8.09 -1.81 4.51
N TYR A 13 7.07 -2.33 3.81
CA TYR A 13 6.41 -1.60 2.75
C TYR A 13 5.87 -0.30 3.35
N ASP A 14 6.42 0.86 2.98
CA ASP A 14 5.76 2.12 3.27
C ASP A 14 4.59 2.30 2.32
N LEU A 15 3.60 1.42 2.50
CA LEU A 15 2.38 1.38 1.73
C LEU A 15 1.63 2.71 1.89
N ARG A 16 1.73 3.34 3.06
CA ARG A 16 1.13 4.65 3.32
C ARG A 16 1.78 5.72 2.46
N GLY A 17 3.10 5.81 2.44
CA GLY A 17 3.83 6.75 1.59
C GLY A 17 3.55 6.54 0.09
N PHE A 18 3.46 5.27 -0.33
CA PHE A 18 3.07 4.91 -1.70
C PHE A 18 1.66 5.41 -2.06
N ILE A 19 0.65 5.12 -1.22
CA ILE A 19 -0.73 5.56 -1.46
C ILE A 19 -0.84 7.08 -1.45
N GLN A 20 -0.17 7.77 -0.52
CA GLN A 20 -0.15 9.24 -0.48
C GLN A 20 0.47 9.85 -1.74
N SER A 21 1.54 9.23 -2.26
CA SER A 21 2.18 9.67 -3.50
C SER A 21 1.24 9.49 -4.70
N CYS A 22 0.54 8.36 -4.79
CA CYS A 22 -0.47 8.12 -5.82
C CYS A 22 -1.59 9.17 -5.74
N GLN A 23 -2.14 9.41 -4.55
CA GLN A 23 -3.19 10.41 -4.33
C GLN A 23 -2.77 11.81 -4.76
N LEU A 24 -1.54 12.23 -4.45
CA LEU A 24 -1.00 13.52 -4.87
C LEU A 24 -1.00 13.67 -6.40
N ILE A 25 -0.53 12.64 -7.10
CA ILE A 25 -0.49 12.62 -8.57
C ILE A 25 -1.90 12.68 -9.16
N PHE A 26 -2.84 11.92 -8.61
CA PHE A 26 -4.22 11.90 -9.10
C PHE A 26 -4.94 13.23 -8.89
N HIS A 27 -4.67 13.92 -7.77
CA HIS A 27 -5.23 15.25 -7.53
C HIS A 27 -4.60 16.32 -8.42
N ASN A 28 -3.32 16.17 -8.76
CA ASN A 28 -2.62 17.12 -9.62
C ASN A 28 -3.01 16.98 -11.11
N ASP A 29 -3.42 15.79 -11.55
CA ASP A 29 -3.79 15.51 -12.94
C ASP A 29 -5.15 14.81 -13.03
N THR A 30 -6.20 15.59 -12.74
CA THR A 30 -7.58 15.07 -12.72
C THR A 30 -8.08 14.63 -14.11
N GLU A 31 -7.54 15.18 -15.20
CA GLU A 31 -7.88 14.80 -16.56
C GLU A 31 -7.34 13.42 -16.94
N ASN A 32 -6.12 13.07 -16.53
CA ASN A 32 -5.61 11.73 -16.76
C ASN A 32 -6.09 10.72 -15.72
N PHE A 33 -6.51 11.16 -14.53
CA PHE A 33 -6.92 10.28 -13.42
C PHE A 33 -8.40 10.43 -13.00
N PHE A 34 -9.28 10.77 -13.93
CA PHE A 34 -10.72 10.95 -13.64
C PHE A 34 -11.45 9.68 -13.21
N SER A 35 -10.92 8.49 -13.57
CA SER A 35 -11.54 7.21 -13.22
C SER A 35 -10.64 6.36 -12.33
N ASP A 36 -11.27 5.61 -11.43
CA ASP A 36 -10.56 4.70 -10.53
C ASP A 36 -9.77 3.64 -11.30
N ARG A 37 -10.27 3.19 -12.46
CA ARG A 37 -9.55 2.26 -13.34
C ARG A 37 -8.18 2.81 -13.79
N LYS A 38 -8.11 4.10 -14.16
CA LYS A 38 -6.83 4.72 -14.55
C LYS A 38 -5.89 4.87 -13.36
N LYS A 39 -6.42 5.26 -12.19
CA LYS A 39 -5.66 5.32 -10.93
C LYS A 39 -5.05 3.95 -10.61
N LEU A 40 -5.85 2.89 -10.74
CA LEU A 40 -5.45 1.51 -10.50
C LEU A 40 -4.35 1.05 -11.46
N PHE A 41 -4.49 1.29 -12.76
CA PHE A 41 -3.46 0.92 -13.73
C PHE A 41 -2.13 1.61 -13.47
N TYR A 42 -2.17 2.90 -13.10
CA TYR A 42 -0.97 3.60 -12.69
C TYR A 42 -0.34 2.97 -11.46
N SER A 43 -1.09 2.85 -10.35
CA SER A 43 -0.55 2.31 -9.10
C SER A 43 -0.06 0.87 -9.23
N THR A 44 -0.78 0.01 -9.96
CA THR A 44 -0.41 -1.39 -10.14
C THR A 44 0.87 -1.58 -10.95
N SER A 45 1.24 -0.62 -11.81
CA SER A 45 2.51 -0.65 -12.55
C SER A 45 3.76 -0.55 -11.66
N PHE A 46 3.62 -0.03 -10.43
CA PHE A 46 4.69 0.06 -9.44
C PHE A 46 4.69 -1.11 -8.46
N LEU A 47 3.68 -1.97 -8.48
CA LEU A 47 3.60 -3.13 -7.62
C LEU A 47 4.51 -4.24 -8.14
N THR A 48 5.49 -4.61 -7.33
CA THR A 48 6.39 -5.73 -7.59
C THR A 48 6.27 -6.75 -6.46
N GLY A 49 6.99 -7.87 -6.55
CA GLY A 49 7.04 -8.87 -5.49
C GLY A 49 5.66 -9.46 -5.13
N ARG A 50 5.36 -9.53 -3.83
CA ARG A 50 4.12 -10.13 -3.31
C ARG A 50 2.85 -9.36 -3.76
N PRO A 51 2.78 -8.02 -3.65
CA PRO A 51 1.67 -7.23 -4.22
C PRO A 51 1.47 -7.42 -5.72
N GLY A 52 2.56 -7.44 -6.50
CA GLY A 52 2.51 -7.64 -7.95
C GLY A 52 1.88 -9.00 -8.32
N LYS A 53 2.36 -10.08 -7.69
CA LYS A 53 1.80 -11.43 -7.90
C LYS A 53 0.34 -11.54 -7.48
N TRP A 54 -0.09 -10.80 -6.47
CA TRP A 54 -1.48 -10.79 -6.03
C TRP A 54 -2.41 -10.10 -7.03
N ILE A 55 -1.96 -9.00 -7.66
CA ILE A 55 -2.80 -8.26 -8.60
C ILE A 55 -2.82 -8.86 -10.01
N GLU A 56 -1.78 -9.63 -10.37
CA GLU A 56 -1.58 -10.22 -11.69
C GLU A 56 -2.83 -10.91 -12.29
N PRO A 57 -3.58 -11.78 -11.56
CA PRO A 57 -4.75 -12.46 -12.14
C PRO A 57 -5.87 -11.51 -12.56
N TYR A 58 -5.96 -10.35 -11.91
CA TYR A 58 -6.94 -9.32 -12.26
C TYR A 58 -6.50 -8.57 -13.52
N LEU A 59 -5.19 -8.35 -13.68
CA LEU A 59 -4.61 -7.69 -14.86
C LEU A 59 -4.64 -8.56 -16.11
N SER A 60 -4.66 -9.89 -15.98
CA SER A 60 -4.74 -10.80 -17.13
C SER A 60 -5.98 -10.59 -18.01
N ASN A 61 -7.04 -9.98 -17.46
CA ASN A 61 -8.29 -9.66 -18.17
C ASN A 61 -8.52 -8.15 -18.32
N ILE A 62 -7.45 -7.37 -18.47
CA ILE A 62 -7.51 -5.90 -18.49
C ILE A 62 -8.39 -5.31 -19.60
N SER A 63 -8.55 -6.02 -20.73
CA SER A 63 -9.37 -5.61 -21.87
C SER A 63 -10.84 -6.03 -21.74
N ASN A 64 -11.23 -6.70 -20.66
CA ASN A 64 -12.62 -7.08 -20.44
C ASN A 64 -13.48 -5.82 -20.25
N GLU A 65 -14.66 -5.84 -20.89
CA GLU A 65 -15.69 -4.80 -20.79
C GLU A 65 -16.26 -4.71 -19.36
N TYR A 66 -16.18 -5.82 -18.62
CA TYR A 66 -16.50 -5.92 -17.18
C TYR A 66 -15.25 -6.29 -16.38
N PRO A 67 -14.35 -5.34 -16.09
CA PRO A 67 -13.19 -5.61 -15.25
C PRO A 67 -13.62 -6.11 -13.88
N SER A 68 -12.76 -6.88 -13.21
CA SER A 68 -13.00 -7.30 -11.85
C SER A 68 -13.33 -6.10 -10.94
N TYR A 69 -14.19 -6.32 -9.96
CA TYR A 69 -14.65 -5.27 -9.03
C TYR A 69 -13.48 -4.55 -8.31
N ILE A 70 -12.34 -5.22 -8.16
CA ILE A 70 -11.10 -4.65 -7.63
C ILE A 70 -10.45 -3.61 -8.57
N LEU A 71 -10.54 -3.80 -9.89
CA LEU A 71 -9.91 -2.91 -10.88
C LEU A 71 -10.74 -1.67 -11.24
N ASN A 72 -11.93 -1.51 -10.64
CA ASN A 72 -12.81 -0.35 -10.87
C ASN A 72 -13.12 0.44 -9.60
N ASN A 73 -12.53 0.08 -8.45
CA ASN A 73 -12.79 0.74 -7.18
C ASN A 73 -11.49 0.97 -6.42
N TRP A 74 -11.06 2.24 -6.38
CA TRP A 74 -9.81 2.64 -5.74
C TRP A 74 -9.79 2.28 -4.25
N GLN A 75 -10.87 2.58 -3.53
CA GLN A 75 -10.97 2.37 -2.10
C GLN A 75 -10.87 0.87 -1.73
N LEU A 76 -11.47 0.01 -2.56
CA LEU A 76 -11.42 -1.42 -2.35
C LEU A 76 -10.01 -1.99 -2.59
N PHE A 77 -9.36 -1.56 -3.67
CA PHE A 77 -7.98 -1.92 -3.93
C PHE A 77 -7.05 -1.50 -2.79
N GLU A 78 -7.18 -0.27 -2.30
CA GLU A 78 -6.41 0.24 -1.16
C GLU A 78 -6.61 -0.67 0.08
N THR A 79 -7.86 -0.98 0.42
CA THR A 79 -8.21 -1.85 1.55
C THR A 79 -7.59 -3.25 1.41
N GLN A 80 -7.68 -3.84 0.22
CA GLN A 80 -7.13 -5.17 -0.04
C GLN A 80 -5.60 -5.17 -0.02
N LEU A 81 -4.97 -4.11 -0.53
CA LEU A 81 -3.52 -3.95 -0.53
C LEU A 81 -2.97 -3.81 0.90
N PHE A 82 -3.65 -3.05 1.76
CA PHE A 82 -3.35 -2.99 3.20
C PHE A 82 -3.54 -4.35 3.89
N THR A 83 -4.61 -5.08 3.55
CA THR A 83 -4.85 -6.42 4.10
C THR A 83 -3.76 -7.41 3.68
N LEU A 84 -3.33 -7.37 2.42
CA LEU A 84 -2.31 -8.24 1.85
C LEU A 84 -0.93 -8.02 2.48
N LEU A 85 -0.54 -6.76 2.63
CA LEU A 85 0.77 -6.37 3.16
C LEU A 85 0.82 -6.34 4.69
N GLY A 86 -0.35 -6.43 5.33
CA GLY A 86 -0.50 -6.34 6.77
C GLY A 86 -0.84 -4.92 7.19
N GLU A 87 -1.78 -4.81 8.12
CA GLU A 87 -2.12 -3.57 8.81
C GLU A 87 -0.83 -2.91 9.35
N PRO A 88 -0.46 -1.70 8.89
CA PRO A 88 0.66 -0.94 9.46
C PRO A 88 0.47 -0.75 10.98
N ASN A 89 -0.79 -0.71 11.42
CA ASN A 89 -1.14 -0.58 12.82
C ASN A 89 -0.75 -1.79 13.67
N LYS A 90 -0.68 -3.03 13.15
CA LYS A 90 -0.27 -4.17 13.97
C LYS A 90 1.22 -4.13 14.28
N VAL A 91 2.05 -3.78 13.30
CA VAL A 91 3.49 -3.62 13.49
C VAL A 91 3.78 -2.43 14.39
N ARG A 92 3.20 -1.25 14.10
CA ARG A 92 3.40 -0.06 14.92
C ARG A 92 2.85 -0.21 16.34
N LYS A 93 1.71 -0.89 16.51
CA LYS A 93 1.15 -1.18 17.84
C LYS A 93 2.01 -2.19 18.59
N ALA A 94 2.55 -3.20 17.92
CA ALA A 94 3.50 -4.13 18.54
C ALA A 94 4.82 -3.43 18.93
N GLU A 95 5.36 -2.56 18.08
CA GLU A 95 6.55 -1.74 18.40
C GLU A 95 6.28 -0.78 19.56
N GLN A 96 5.14 -0.09 19.56
CA GLN A 96 4.72 0.75 20.67
C GLN A 96 4.48 -0.05 21.96
N GLU A 97 3.92 -1.25 21.88
CA GLU A 97 3.76 -2.15 23.02
C GLU A 97 5.13 -2.61 23.55
N LEU A 98 6.09 -2.94 22.68
CA LEU A 98 7.45 -3.31 23.06
C LEU A 98 8.22 -2.14 23.71
N ASP A 99 8.12 -0.92 23.17
CA ASP A 99 8.72 0.27 23.78
C ASP A 99 8.07 0.60 25.13
N ASN A 100 6.75 0.43 25.25
CA ASN A 100 6.03 0.60 26.52
C ASN A 100 6.40 -0.46 27.56
N ILE A 101 6.75 -1.69 27.15
CA ILE A 101 7.26 -2.74 28.05
C ILE A 101 8.67 -2.38 28.53
N ARG A 102 9.56 -1.96 27.63
CA ARG A 102 10.94 -1.58 27.95
C ARG A 102 11.04 -0.35 28.86
N MET A 103 10.10 0.59 28.76
CA MET A 103 10.02 1.74 29.68
C MET A 103 9.47 1.39 31.09
N LYS A 104 8.77 0.26 31.27
CA LYS A 104 8.29 -0.17 32.59
C LYS A 104 9.33 -0.95 33.40
N GLU A 105 10.29 -1.61 32.75
CA GLU A 105 11.35 -2.37 33.44
C GLU A 105 12.46 -1.51 34.04
N SER A 106 12.49 -0.19 33.80
CA SER A 106 13.42 0.73 34.46
C SER A 106 12.87 1.35 35.76
N GLY A 107 11.70 0.89 36.23
CA GLY A 107 11.08 1.33 37.47
C GLY A 107 11.60 0.58 38.70
N GLN A 108 12.52 1.22 39.42
CA GLN A 108 12.94 0.96 40.81
C GLN A 108 13.86 -0.26 41.06
N VAL A 109 15.18 -0.01 41.00
CA VAL A 109 16.09 -0.57 42.00
C VAL A 109 16.21 0.47 43.11
N SER A 110 15.43 0.32 44.18
CA SER A 110 15.69 1.03 45.42
C SER A 110 16.85 0.37 46.15
N LEU A 111 17.87 1.18 46.44
CA LEU A 111 19.03 0.88 47.30
C LEU A 111 18.63 0.45 48.71
#